data_AF-A0A4W3JDK1-F1
#
_entry.id   AF-A0A4W3JDK1-F1
#
_cell.length_a   1.000
_cell.length_b   1.000
_cell.length_c   1.000
_cell.angle_alpha   90.00
_cell.angle_beta   90.00
_cell.angle_gamma   90.00
#
_symmetry.space_group_name_H-M   'P 1'
#
loop_
_entity.id
_entity.type
_entity.pdbx_description
1 polymer ?
#
loop_
_entity_poly.entity_id
_entity_poly.type
_entity_poly.pdbx_seq_one_letter_code
_entity_poly.pdbx_strand_id
1 'polypeptide(L)'
;MPLGRKLGICFSQNDKKFEGKTSFGMSVFNLSNAIMGSGILGLAYAMANTGIILFLFLLTAVALLSTYSIHLLLKASGVVGIRAYEQLGYRAFGTPGKLAAALAITLQNIGAMSSYLYIVKYELPLVIQAFLNIPEKSGEWYLNGNYLVIMATVVVVLPLALMKQLGYLGYTSGFSLTCMVFFLIVVIYKKFEVPCMLPSTGNSSLPGEAEQEYTPSYEEYTHEVLPDQCVPHLFTVNSQTAYTIPIMAFSFVCHPEVLPIYTELKNPSKKSMQHVSNISILFMYIMYFFAALFGYLTFYGECQSKTHFSLLLLFSLHHKPGSVQPGALE
;
A
#
# COMPACT_ATOMS: atom_id res chain seq x y z
N MET A 1 -52.16 -0.73 -28.59
CA MET A 1 -52.20 -0.64 -27.12
C MET A 1 -52.23 -2.06 -26.54
N PRO A 2 -51.52 -2.37 -25.45
CA PRO A 2 -50.08 -2.68 -25.50
C PRO A 2 -49.69 -4.06 -24.92
N LEU A 3 -48.42 -4.44 -25.18
CA LEU A 3 -47.44 -5.15 -24.36
C LEU A 3 -47.87 -6.24 -23.34
N GLY A 4 -47.13 -7.36 -23.39
CA GLY A 4 -46.57 -7.92 -22.16
C GLY A 4 -46.67 -9.43 -21.95
N ARG A 5 -46.14 -10.26 -22.86
CA ARG A 5 -45.73 -11.63 -22.47
C ARG A 5 -44.48 -11.52 -21.59
N LYS A 6 -44.69 -11.49 -20.27
CA LYS A 6 -43.67 -11.80 -19.27
C LYS A 6 -43.09 -13.17 -19.58
N LEU A 7 -41.87 -13.20 -20.08
CA LEU A 7 -41.04 -14.39 -20.11
C LEU A 7 -40.63 -14.69 -18.66
N GLY A 8 -41.50 -15.39 -17.93
CA GLY A 8 -41.19 -15.96 -16.63
C GLY A 8 -40.23 -17.13 -16.80
N ILE A 9 -38.93 -16.84 -16.90
CA ILE A 9 -37.91 -17.86 -16.71
C ILE A 9 -37.84 -18.10 -15.20
N CYS A 10 -38.50 -19.18 -14.78
CA CYS A 10 -38.39 -19.74 -13.45
C CYS A 10 -36.94 -20.19 -13.25
N PHE A 11 -36.16 -19.45 -12.44
CA PHE A 11 -34.87 -19.94 -11.98
C PHE A 11 -35.14 -21.14 -11.08
N SER A 12 -34.68 -22.32 -11.52
CA SER A 12 -34.66 -23.53 -10.71
C SER A 12 -33.91 -23.26 -9.42
N GLN A 13 -34.66 -23.28 -8.33
CA GLN A 13 -34.24 -22.98 -6.97
C GLN A 13 -33.54 -24.20 -6.37
N ASN A 14 -32.44 -24.63 -6.99
CA ASN A 14 -31.68 -25.81 -6.57
C ASN A 14 -30.16 -25.57 -6.46
N ASP A 15 -29.75 -24.33 -6.25
CA ASP A 15 -28.46 -24.06 -5.61
C ASP A 15 -28.67 -24.20 -4.11
N LYS A 16 -28.12 -25.26 -3.50
CA LYS A 16 -27.93 -25.36 -2.05
C LYS A 16 -27.36 -24.02 -1.60
N LYS A 17 -28.13 -23.25 -0.83
CA LYS A 17 -27.72 -21.96 -0.29
C LYS A 17 -26.48 -22.24 0.57
N PHE A 18 -25.29 -22.04 0.00
CA PHE A 18 -24.04 -22.19 0.73
C PHE A 18 -24.10 -21.17 1.86
N GLU A 19 -24.37 -21.63 3.07
CA GLU A 19 -24.33 -20.79 4.25
C GLU A 19 -22.86 -20.50 4.54
N GLY A 20 -22.49 -19.24 4.36
CA GLY A 20 -21.19 -18.74 4.75
C GLY A 20 -20.89 -19.07 6.20
N LYS A 21 -19.62 -19.32 6.52
CA LYS A 21 -19.19 -19.62 7.90
C LYS A 21 -18.43 -18.46 8.53
N THR A 22 -18.05 -17.46 7.73
CA THR A 22 -17.18 -16.36 8.14
C THR A 22 -17.97 -15.32 8.92
N SER A 23 -17.46 -14.92 10.09
CA SER A 23 -18.08 -13.91 10.94
C SER A 23 -17.93 -12.50 10.34
N PHE A 24 -18.71 -11.54 10.83
CA PHE A 24 -18.64 -10.15 10.40
C PHE A 24 -17.23 -9.55 10.58
N GLY A 25 -16.63 -9.71 11.76
CA GLY A 25 -15.29 -9.20 12.04
C GLY A 25 -14.21 -9.85 11.19
N MET A 26 -14.28 -11.16 10.95
CA MET A 26 -13.35 -11.86 10.06
C MET A 26 -13.49 -11.39 8.60
N SER A 27 -14.72 -11.05 8.19
CA SER A 27 -14.95 -10.48 6.85
C SER A 27 -14.37 -9.07 6.71
N VAL A 28 -14.43 -8.25 7.78
CA VAL A 28 -13.73 -6.96 7.85
C VAL A 28 -12.22 -7.18 7.75
N PHE A 29 -11.65 -8.14 8.48
CA PHE A 29 -10.21 -8.40 8.41
C PHE A 29 -9.78 -8.91 7.04
N ASN A 30 -10.55 -9.78 6.39
CA ASN A 30 -10.25 -10.23 5.04
C ASN A 30 -10.28 -9.09 4.04
N LEU A 31 -11.31 -8.24 4.10
CA LEU A 31 -11.43 -7.12 3.17
C LEU A 31 -10.39 -6.03 3.44
N SER A 32 -10.07 -5.74 4.70
CA SER A 32 -8.97 -4.83 5.05
C SER A 32 -7.62 -5.37 4.56
N ASN A 33 -7.35 -6.68 4.69
CA ASN A 33 -6.13 -7.29 4.18
C ASN A 33 -6.04 -7.23 2.65
N ALA A 34 -7.19 -7.33 1.95
CA ALA A 34 -7.26 -7.13 0.50
C ALA A 34 -6.98 -5.66 0.08
N ILE A 35 -7.41 -4.69 0.88
CA ILE A 35 -7.13 -3.26 0.65
C ILE A 35 -5.65 -2.96 0.92
N MET A 36 -5.13 -3.39 2.08
CA MET A 36 -3.82 -3.04 2.63
C MET A 36 -2.67 -3.19 1.63
N GLY A 37 -2.56 -4.37 1.02
CA GLY A 37 -1.62 -4.69 -0.05
C GLY A 37 -0.18 -4.19 0.13
N SER A 38 0.53 -4.07 -0.99
CA SER A 38 1.83 -3.40 -1.09
C SER A 38 1.73 -1.88 -1.19
N GLY A 39 0.53 -1.34 -1.42
CA GLY A 39 0.27 0.08 -1.69
C GLY A 39 0.72 1.00 -0.55
N ILE A 40 0.63 0.53 0.70
CA ILE A 40 1.06 1.30 1.87
C ILE A 40 2.53 1.77 1.80
N LEU A 41 3.43 0.94 1.25
CA LEU A 41 4.85 1.26 1.21
C LEU A 41 5.14 2.51 0.38
N GLY A 42 4.30 2.79 -0.64
CA GLY A 42 4.40 3.93 -1.54
C GLY A 42 3.64 5.18 -1.12
N LEU A 43 2.88 5.16 -0.02
CA LEU A 43 2.04 6.30 0.36
C LEU A 43 2.83 7.48 0.92
N ALA A 44 3.97 7.24 1.58
CA ALA A 44 4.87 8.31 2.02
C ALA A 44 5.49 9.04 0.81
N TYR A 45 5.93 8.30 -0.21
CA TYR A 45 6.36 8.85 -1.49
C TYR A 45 5.24 9.67 -2.16
N ALA A 46 4.00 9.17 -2.13
CA ALA A 46 2.86 9.89 -2.67
C ALA A 46 2.63 11.22 -1.94
N MET A 47 2.66 11.22 -0.61
CA MET A 47 2.51 12.44 0.19
C MET A 47 3.66 13.44 -0.04
N ALA A 48 4.89 12.96 -0.17
CA ALA A 48 6.05 13.82 -0.42
C ALA A 48 5.97 14.58 -1.77
N ASN A 49 5.31 13.98 -2.78
CA ASN A 49 5.16 14.54 -4.12
C ASN A 49 3.84 15.31 -4.35
N THR A 50 2.88 15.23 -3.43
CA THR A 50 1.63 16.02 -3.49
C THR A 50 1.56 17.11 -2.42
N GLY A 51 2.31 16.97 -1.34
CA GLY A 51 2.10 17.71 -0.10
C GLY A 51 0.92 17.16 0.71
N ILE A 52 0.84 17.54 1.98
CA ILE A 52 -0.08 16.96 2.97
C ILE A 52 -1.56 17.21 2.61
N ILE A 53 -1.92 18.44 2.20
CA ILE A 53 -3.32 18.82 1.95
C ILE A 53 -3.84 18.13 0.70
N LEU A 54 -3.08 18.19 -0.39
CA LEU A 54 -3.46 17.55 -1.65
C LEU A 54 -3.50 16.02 -1.49
N PHE A 55 -2.56 15.43 -0.75
CA PHE A 55 -2.60 14.01 -0.39
C PHE A 55 -3.90 13.65 0.31
N LEU A 56 -4.26 14.38 1.38
CA LEU A 56 -5.48 14.12 2.14
C LEU A 56 -6.74 14.23 1.28
N PHE A 57 -6.80 15.24 0.41
CA PHE A 57 -7.89 15.40 -0.55
C PHE A 57 -7.98 14.22 -1.51
N LEU A 58 -6.87 13.82 -2.13
CA LEU A 58 -6.83 12.71 -3.09
C LEU A 58 -7.14 11.37 -2.42
N LEU A 59 -6.59 11.11 -1.23
CA LEU A 59 -6.87 9.92 -0.44
C LEU A 59 -8.37 9.82 -0.10
N THR A 60 -8.98 10.93 0.32
CA THR A 60 -10.41 10.99 0.63
C THR A 60 -11.25 10.77 -0.62
N ALA A 61 -10.89 11.41 -1.74
CA ALA A 61 -11.60 11.27 -3.01
C ALA A 61 -11.59 9.81 -3.49
N VAL A 62 -10.43 9.14 -3.46
CA VAL A 62 -10.31 7.73 -3.84
C VAL A 62 -11.09 6.82 -2.88
N ALA A 63 -11.03 7.06 -1.57
CA ALA A 63 -11.79 6.28 -0.59
C ALA A 63 -13.32 6.40 -0.79
N LEU A 64 -13.81 7.60 -1.12
CA LEU A 64 -15.22 7.85 -1.46
C LEU A 64 -15.61 7.16 -2.77
N LEU A 65 -14.78 7.28 -3.81
CA LEU A 65 -14.99 6.60 -5.09
C LEU A 65 -15.02 5.08 -4.95
N SER A 66 -14.14 4.52 -4.10
CA SER A 66 -14.12 3.08 -3.79
C SER A 66 -15.39 2.67 -3.05
N THR A 67 -15.79 3.42 -2.01
CA THR A 67 -17.03 3.13 -1.26
C THR A 67 -18.26 3.17 -2.16
N TYR A 68 -18.35 4.18 -3.02
CA TYR A 68 -19.43 4.34 -3.99
C TYR A 68 -19.45 3.21 -5.02
N SER A 69 -18.30 2.83 -5.54
CA SER A 69 -18.14 1.74 -6.50
C SER A 69 -18.57 0.38 -5.90
N ILE A 70 -18.22 0.11 -4.64
CA ILE A 70 -18.70 -1.09 -3.92
C ILE A 70 -20.23 -1.05 -3.76
N HIS A 71 -20.79 0.10 -3.40
CA HIS A 71 -22.24 0.23 -3.26
C HIS A 71 -22.98 -0.03 -4.58
N LEU A 72 -22.44 0.47 -5.70
CA LEU A 72 -22.96 0.19 -7.04
C LEU A 72 -22.85 -1.31 -7.38
N LEU A 73 -21.70 -1.93 -7.08
CA LEU A 73 -21.46 -3.36 -7.28
C LEU A 73 -22.46 -4.23 -6.51
N LEU A 74 -22.69 -3.92 -5.22
CA LEU A 74 -23.65 -4.64 -4.38
C LEU A 74 -25.10 -4.44 -4.82
N LYS A 75 -25.45 -3.25 -5.33
CA LYS A 75 -26.76 -3.00 -5.95
C LYS A 75 -26.94 -3.82 -7.22
N ALA A 76 -25.96 -3.81 -8.12
CA ALA A 76 -26.01 -4.55 -9.38
C ALA A 76 -26.08 -6.07 -9.14
N SER A 77 -25.23 -6.61 -8.27
CA SER A 77 -25.28 -8.01 -7.85
C SER A 77 -26.64 -8.39 -7.26
N GLY A 78 -27.25 -7.51 -6.46
CA GLY A 78 -28.57 -7.73 -5.88
C GLY A 78 -29.73 -7.76 -6.87
N VAL A 79 -29.65 -7.00 -7.98
CA VAL A 79 -30.68 -7.01 -9.03
C VAL A 79 -30.57 -8.26 -9.89
N VAL A 80 -29.34 -8.65 -10.22
CA VAL A 80 -29.07 -9.79 -11.10
C VAL A 80 -29.15 -11.13 -10.35
N GLY A 81 -28.96 -11.13 -9.02
CA GLY A 81 -28.90 -12.34 -8.21
C GLY A 81 -27.59 -13.12 -8.36
N ILE A 82 -26.61 -12.57 -9.08
CA ILE A 82 -25.32 -13.20 -9.36
C ILE A 82 -24.24 -12.58 -8.48
N ARG A 83 -23.39 -13.43 -7.90
CA ARG A 83 -22.34 -13.05 -6.94
C ARG A 83 -20.93 -13.37 -7.45
N ALA A 84 -20.77 -13.35 -8.78
CA ALA A 84 -19.50 -13.51 -9.47
C ALA A 84 -19.29 -12.32 -10.42
N TYR A 85 -18.11 -11.69 -10.34
CA TYR A 85 -17.83 -10.41 -11.02
C TYR A 85 -17.88 -10.55 -12.55
N GLU A 86 -17.29 -11.62 -13.09
CA GLU A 86 -17.29 -11.90 -14.54
C GLU A 86 -18.69 -12.16 -15.09
N GLN A 87 -19.52 -12.87 -14.32
CA GLN A 87 -20.90 -13.18 -14.70
C GLN A 87 -21.79 -11.93 -14.63
N LEU A 88 -21.49 -11.00 -13.72
CA LEU A 88 -22.13 -9.70 -13.70
C LEU A 88 -21.77 -8.89 -14.95
N GLY A 89 -20.50 -8.92 -15.38
CA GLY A 89 -20.03 -8.34 -16.64
C GLY A 89 -20.72 -8.96 -17.86
N TYR A 90 -20.87 -10.29 -17.88
CA TYR A 90 -21.62 -11.01 -18.93
C TYR A 90 -23.07 -10.54 -19.00
N ARG A 91 -23.72 -10.36 -17.85
CA ARG A 91 -25.13 -9.96 -17.83
C ARG A 91 -25.34 -8.51 -18.24
N ALA A 92 -24.38 -7.64 -17.97
CA ALA A 92 -24.43 -6.21 -18.28
C ALA A 92 -24.11 -5.91 -19.75
N PHE A 93 -23.04 -6.51 -20.30
CA PHE A 93 -22.54 -6.18 -21.64
C PHE A 93 -22.32 -7.40 -22.54
N GLY A 94 -22.75 -8.60 -22.14
CA GLY A 94 -22.50 -9.84 -22.88
C GLY A 94 -21.05 -10.30 -22.80
N THR A 95 -20.62 -11.10 -23.78
CA THR A 95 -19.25 -11.61 -23.89
C THR A 95 -18.14 -10.56 -23.74
N PRO A 96 -18.21 -9.35 -24.34
CA PRO A 96 -17.15 -8.36 -24.16
C PRO A 96 -17.06 -7.87 -22.71
N GLY A 97 -18.18 -7.72 -22.00
CA GLY A 97 -18.17 -7.37 -20.57
C GLY A 97 -17.57 -8.45 -19.69
N LYS A 98 -17.87 -9.72 -19.99
CA LYS A 98 -17.26 -10.87 -19.31
C LYS A 98 -15.74 -10.86 -19.49
N LEU A 99 -15.28 -10.71 -20.73
CA LEU A 99 -13.86 -10.71 -21.07
C LEU A 99 -13.14 -9.51 -20.44
N ALA A 100 -13.72 -8.31 -20.52
CA ALA A 100 -13.14 -7.11 -19.91
C ALA A 100 -12.99 -7.26 -18.39
N ALA A 101 -13.99 -7.79 -17.70
CA ALA A 101 -13.92 -8.07 -16.27
C ALA A 101 -12.84 -9.12 -15.95
N ALA A 102 -12.81 -10.24 -16.68
CA ALA A 102 -11.83 -11.30 -16.49
C ALA A 102 -10.39 -10.79 -16.71
N LEU A 103 -10.15 -10.03 -17.78
CA LEU A 103 -8.84 -9.44 -18.08
C LEU A 103 -8.42 -8.43 -17.01
N ALA A 104 -9.32 -7.54 -16.58
CA ALA A 104 -9.01 -6.56 -15.54
C ALA A 104 -8.64 -7.23 -14.20
N ILE A 105 -9.42 -8.24 -13.78
CA ILE A 105 -9.13 -9.00 -12.55
C ILE A 105 -7.81 -9.76 -12.67
N THR A 106 -7.55 -10.37 -13.83
CA THR A 106 -6.30 -11.10 -14.07
C THR A 106 -5.09 -10.18 -14.03
N LEU A 107 -5.15 -9.02 -14.70
CA LEU A 107 -4.08 -8.01 -14.66
C LEU A 107 -3.84 -7.48 -13.25
N GLN A 108 -4.93 -7.21 -12.49
CA GLN A 108 -4.83 -6.79 -11.09
C GLN A 108 -4.12 -7.84 -10.24
N ASN A 109 -4.48 -9.12 -10.40
CA ASN A 109 -3.87 -10.21 -9.63
C ASN A 109 -2.40 -10.42 -9.99
N ILE A 110 -2.04 -10.33 -11.28
CA ILE A 110 -0.63 -10.39 -11.72
C ILE A 110 0.17 -9.23 -11.09
N GLY A 111 -0.38 -8.01 -11.10
CA GLY A 111 0.26 -6.84 -10.49
C GLY A 111 0.42 -6.95 -8.98
N ALA A 112 -0.59 -7.45 -8.27
CA ALA A 112 -0.53 -7.67 -6.83
C ALA A 112 0.53 -8.73 -6.48
N MET A 113 0.54 -9.87 -7.18
CA MET A 113 1.51 -10.94 -6.92
C MET A 113 2.94 -10.52 -7.28
N SER A 114 3.14 -9.80 -8.38
CA SER A 114 4.48 -9.29 -8.75
C SER A 114 4.99 -8.29 -7.72
N SER A 115 4.12 -7.44 -7.18
CA SER A 115 4.48 -6.49 -6.13
C SER A 115 4.89 -7.19 -4.83
N TYR A 116 4.21 -8.26 -4.42
CA TYR A 116 4.62 -9.04 -3.25
C TYR A 116 5.97 -9.74 -3.45
N LEU A 117 6.24 -10.29 -4.64
CA LEU A 117 7.54 -10.89 -4.94
C LEU A 117 8.66 -9.83 -5.01
N TYR A 118 8.37 -8.63 -5.49
CA TYR A 118 9.29 -7.50 -5.46
C TYR A 118 9.66 -7.13 -4.02
N ILE A 119 8.67 -7.02 -3.12
CA ILE A 119 8.91 -6.78 -1.69
C ILE A 119 9.82 -7.87 -1.11
N VAL A 120 9.56 -9.15 -1.37
CA VAL A 120 10.41 -10.24 -0.89
C VAL A 120 11.85 -10.10 -1.41
N LYS A 121 12.03 -9.76 -2.68
CA LYS A 121 13.37 -9.63 -3.29
C LYS A 121 14.19 -8.51 -2.65
N TYR A 122 13.60 -7.36 -2.35
CA TYR A 122 14.34 -6.17 -1.90
C TYR A 122 14.34 -5.97 -0.38
N GLU A 123 13.27 -6.34 0.31
CA GLU A 123 13.12 -6.06 1.76
C GLU A 123 13.58 -7.24 2.63
N LEU A 124 13.35 -8.49 2.20
CA LEU A 124 13.73 -9.66 3.01
C LEU A 124 15.24 -9.75 3.31
N PRO A 125 16.17 -9.45 2.37
CA PRO A 125 17.59 -9.41 2.70
C PRO A 125 17.92 -8.43 3.84
N LEU A 126 17.28 -7.25 3.84
CA LEU A 126 17.52 -6.21 4.84
C LEU A 126 17.04 -6.64 6.22
N VAL A 127 15.88 -7.30 6.26
CA VAL A 127 15.35 -7.91 7.48
C VAL A 127 16.33 -8.96 8.01
N ILE A 128 16.83 -9.87 7.16
CA ILE A 128 17.80 -10.90 7.58
C ILE A 128 19.09 -10.27 8.10
N GLN A 129 19.61 -9.24 7.43
CA GLN A 129 20.81 -8.53 7.88
C GLN A 129 20.62 -7.91 9.26
N ALA A 130 19.46 -7.27 9.50
CA ALA A 130 19.14 -6.65 10.77
C ALA A 130 18.99 -7.68 11.91
N PHE A 131 18.34 -8.83 11.65
CA PHE A 131 18.17 -9.88 12.66
C PHE A 131 19.48 -10.60 12.99
N LEU A 132 20.37 -10.79 12.00
CA LEU A 132 21.63 -11.51 12.19
C LEU A 132 22.83 -10.60 12.52
N ASN A 133 22.64 -9.26 12.55
CA ASN A 133 23.70 -8.28 12.76
C ASN A 133 24.93 -8.47 11.84
N ILE A 134 24.69 -8.79 10.56
CA ILE A 134 25.76 -9.10 9.59
C ILE A 134 26.14 -7.85 8.78
N PRO A 135 27.42 -7.52 8.63
CA PRO A 135 27.86 -6.43 7.76
C PRO A 135 27.56 -6.70 6.28
N GLU A 136 27.20 -5.64 5.55
CA GLU A 136 26.64 -5.63 4.19
C GLU A 136 27.50 -6.29 3.11
N LYS A 137 28.81 -6.45 3.36
CA LYS A 137 29.79 -6.96 2.39
C LYS A 137 30.09 -8.46 2.51
N SER A 138 29.14 -9.24 3.01
CA SER A 138 29.36 -10.68 3.18
C SER A 138 29.16 -11.48 1.89
N GLY A 139 28.49 -10.93 0.86
CA GLY A 139 28.33 -11.60 -0.45
C GLY A 139 27.57 -12.94 -0.36
N GLU A 140 26.92 -13.19 0.77
CA GLU A 140 26.34 -14.48 1.11
C GLU A 140 25.09 -14.76 0.29
N TRP A 141 24.90 -16.02 -0.06
CA TRP A 141 23.80 -16.46 -0.92
C TRP A 141 22.41 -16.15 -0.33
N TYR A 142 22.28 -16.16 1.01
CA TYR A 142 21.04 -15.88 1.72
C TYR A 142 20.72 -14.38 1.86
N LEU A 143 21.63 -13.49 1.45
CA LEU A 143 21.37 -12.05 1.32
C LEU A 143 21.07 -11.65 -0.12
N ASN A 144 21.23 -12.56 -1.07
CA ASN A 144 20.91 -12.30 -2.46
C ASN A 144 19.39 -12.40 -2.69
N GLY A 145 18.76 -11.27 -2.95
CA GLY A 145 17.31 -11.16 -3.17
C GLY A 145 16.79 -12.07 -4.28
N ASN A 146 17.59 -12.39 -5.30
CA ASN A 146 17.18 -13.28 -6.38
C ASN A 146 17.04 -14.74 -5.91
N TYR A 147 17.91 -15.23 -5.04
CA TYR A 147 17.79 -16.58 -4.48
C TYR A 147 16.64 -16.64 -3.47
N LEU A 148 16.49 -15.61 -2.63
CA LEU A 148 15.42 -15.55 -1.64
C LEU A 148 14.02 -15.52 -2.28
N VAL A 149 13.82 -14.76 -3.35
CA VAL A 149 12.51 -14.74 -4.02
C VAL A 149 12.15 -16.09 -4.64
N ILE A 150 13.13 -16.80 -5.23
CA ILE A 150 12.92 -18.16 -5.77
C ILE A 150 12.58 -19.13 -4.63
N MET A 151 13.35 -19.10 -3.55
CA MET A 151 13.11 -19.96 -2.38
C MET A 151 11.72 -19.70 -1.78
N ALA A 152 11.37 -18.44 -1.52
CA ALA A 152 10.06 -18.08 -0.98
C ALA A 152 8.92 -18.53 -1.89
N THR A 153 9.11 -18.44 -3.22
CA THR A 153 8.10 -18.88 -4.18
C THR A 153 7.90 -20.40 -4.12
N VAL A 154 8.98 -21.18 -4.12
CA VAL A 154 8.90 -22.66 -4.14
C VAL A 154 8.45 -23.23 -2.79
N VAL A 155 8.91 -22.66 -1.68
CA VAL A 155 8.70 -23.23 -0.34
C VAL A 155 7.42 -22.70 0.32
N VAL A 156 7.02 -21.46 0.04
CA VAL A 156 5.89 -20.80 0.71
C VAL A 156 4.73 -20.60 -0.26
N VAL A 157 4.94 -19.85 -1.35
CA VAL A 157 3.85 -19.45 -2.24
C VAL A 157 3.22 -20.64 -2.97
N LEU A 158 4.04 -21.53 -3.53
CA LEU A 158 3.56 -22.67 -4.31
C LEU A 158 2.74 -23.67 -3.46
N PRO A 159 3.19 -24.12 -2.27
CA PRO A 159 2.37 -24.99 -1.43
C PRO A 159 1.05 -24.34 -0.99
N LEU A 160 1.09 -23.04 -0.64
CA LEU A 160 -0.10 -22.29 -0.26
C LEU A 160 -1.09 -22.17 -1.44
N ALA A 161 -0.59 -21.95 -2.66
CA ALA A 161 -1.41 -21.87 -3.88
C ALA A 161 -2.06 -23.21 -4.25
N LEU A 162 -1.46 -24.34 -3.85
CA LEU A 162 -2.00 -25.69 -4.08
C LEU A 162 -3.02 -26.12 -3.02
N MET A 163 -3.23 -25.34 -1.96
CA MET A 163 -4.23 -25.65 -0.94
C MET A 163 -5.66 -25.44 -1.46
N LYS A 164 -6.48 -26.49 -1.37
CA LYS A 164 -7.85 -26.51 -1.89
C LYS A 164 -8.89 -25.83 -0.99
N GLN A 165 -8.53 -25.44 0.24
CA GLN A 165 -9.46 -24.87 1.21
C GLN A 165 -8.97 -23.51 1.72
N LEU A 166 -9.67 -22.45 1.33
CA LEU A 166 -9.38 -21.05 1.71
C LEU A 166 -9.85 -20.70 3.14
N GLY A 167 -10.50 -21.63 3.86
CA GLY A 167 -11.12 -21.35 5.17
C GLY A 167 -10.16 -20.89 6.28
N TYR A 168 -8.86 -21.16 6.13
CA TYR A 168 -7.82 -20.69 7.07
C TYR A 168 -7.40 -19.23 6.85
N LEU A 169 -7.75 -18.64 5.70
CA LEU A 169 -7.28 -17.31 5.28
C LEU A 169 -7.84 -16.17 6.15
N GLY A 170 -8.96 -16.45 6.83
CA GLY A 170 -9.52 -15.56 7.84
C GLY A 170 -8.56 -15.25 8.98
N TYR A 171 -7.94 -16.29 9.55
CA TYR A 171 -7.07 -16.15 10.72
C TYR A 171 -5.74 -15.50 10.36
N THR A 172 -5.19 -15.83 9.19
CA THR A 172 -3.96 -15.22 8.68
C THR A 172 -4.15 -13.74 8.37
N SER A 173 -5.34 -13.32 7.90
CA SER A 173 -5.67 -11.91 7.67
C SER A 173 -5.69 -11.09 8.96
N GLY A 174 -6.20 -11.64 10.06
CA GLY A 174 -6.16 -10.99 11.37
C GLY A 174 -4.73 -10.81 11.91
N PHE A 175 -3.86 -11.80 11.70
CA PHE A 175 -2.43 -11.69 12.04
C PHE A 175 -1.73 -10.60 11.21
N SER A 176 -1.95 -10.58 9.89
CA SER A 176 -1.41 -9.55 8.98
C SER A 176 -1.75 -8.12 9.43
N LEU A 177 -3.02 -7.87 9.78
CA LEU A 177 -3.46 -6.56 10.26
C LEU A 177 -2.85 -6.19 11.61
N THR A 178 -2.61 -7.17 12.49
CA THR A 178 -1.92 -6.93 13.76
C THR A 178 -0.48 -6.49 13.53
N CYS A 179 0.25 -7.19 12.64
CA CYS A 179 1.59 -6.79 12.20
C CYS A 179 1.58 -5.39 11.60
N MET A 180 0.52 -5.02 10.89
CA MET A 180 0.41 -3.69 10.30
C MET A 180 0.23 -2.57 11.32
N VAL A 181 -0.61 -2.79 12.32
CA VAL A 181 -0.79 -1.85 13.42
C VAL A 181 0.54 -1.69 14.17
N PHE A 182 1.27 -2.79 14.39
CA PHE A 182 2.61 -2.74 14.97
C PHE A 182 3.59 -1.91 14.13
N PHE A 183 3.64 -2.15 12.81
CA PHE A 183 4.46 -1.36 11.89
C PHE A 183 4.14 0.14 12.00
N LEU A 184 2.86 0.50 12.02
CA LEU A 184 2.42 1.88 12.15
C LEU A 184 2.87 2.51 13.48
N ILE A 185 2.78 1.77 14.59
CA ILE A 185 3.29 2.22 15.90
C ILE A 185 4.81 2.47 15.82
N VAL A 186 5.57 1.58 15.20
CA VAL A 186 7.02 1.74 15.03
C VAL A 186 7.37 2.96 14.19
N VAL A 187 6.66 3.19 13.08
CA VAL A 187 6.86 4.39 12.23
C VAL A 187 6.58 5.67 13.02
N ILE A 188 5.50 5.70 13.80
CA ILE A 188 5.17 6.84 14.68
C ILE A 188 6.29 7.05 15.70
N TYR A 189 6.72 5.99 16.38
CA TYR A 189 7.76 6.07 17.38
C TYR A 189 9.08 6.58 16.80
N LYS A 190 9.51 6.04 15.66
CA LYS A 190 10.74 6.45 14.97
C LYS A 190 10.72 7.91 14.53
N LYS A 191 9.56 8.47 14.17
CA LYS A 191 9.45 9.90 13.87
C LYS A 191 9.91 10.78 15.05
N PHE A 192 9.65 10.35 16.29
CA PHE A 192 10.04 11.11 17.49
C PHE A 192 11.49 10.84 17.90
N GLU A 193 12.05 9.68 17.54
CA GLU A 193 13.47 9.37 17.79
C GLU A 193 14.43 10.03 16.80
N VAL A 194 14.02 10.21 15.55
CA VAL A 194 14.87 10.80 14.50
C VAL A 194 14.70 12.33 14.51
N PRO A 195 15.61 13.11 15.13
CA PRO A 195 15.60 14.55 14.98
C PRO A 195 15.91 14.89 13.52
N CYS A 196 15.20 15.89 12.98
CA CYS A 196 15.66 16.52 11.76
C CYS A 196 17.06 17.11 12.04
N MET A 197 18.05 16.67 11.27
CA MET A 197 19.37 17.28 11.29
C MET A 197 19.29 18.64 10.61
N LEU A 198 18.88 19.66 11.37
CA LEU A 198 19.11 21.04 10.96
C LEU A 198 20.62 21.26 10.97
N PRO A 199 21.27 21.68 9.86
CA PRO A 199 22.65 22.13 9.93
C PRO A 199 22.69 23.33 10.87
N SER A 200 23.21 23.13 12.09
CA SER A 200 23.36 24.20 13.06
C SER A 200 24.48 25.10 12.57
N THR A 201 24.15 26.35 12.25
CA THR A 201 25.13 27.41 12.04
C THR A 201 25.94 27.56 13.33
N GLY A 202 27.12 26.95 13.36
CA GLY A 202 28.00 26.91 14.52
C GLY A 202 28.64 28.27 14.78
N ASN A 203 27.91 29.18 15.44
CA ASN A 203 28.54 30.29 16.13
C ASN A 203 28.84 29.84 17.56
N SER A 204 30.00 29.21 17.74
CA SER A 204 30.59 28.97 19.07
C SER A 204 31.99 29.58 19.07
N SER A 205 32.07 30.85 19.44
CA SER A 205 33.30 31.55 19.81
C SER A 205 33.19 31.83 21.31
N LEU A 206 33.99 31.22 22.19
CA LEU A 206 35.35 31.58 22.65
C LEU A 206 35.66 30.73 23.93
N PRO A 207 36.88 30.72 24.54
CA PRO A 207 38.03 31.63 24.34
C PRO A 207 39.41 30.94 24.18
N GLY A 208 40.35 31.60 23.48
CA GLY A 208 41.77 31.24 23.50
C GLY A 208 42.63 31.85 22.39
N GLU A 209 43.17 33.05 22.68
CA GLU A 209 44.51 33.57 22.32
C GLU A 209 44.99 33.71 20.84
N ALA A 210 45.29 34.99 20.46
CA ALA A 210 46.36 35.56 19.59
C ALA A 210 46.64 34.94 18.17
N GLU A 211 46.88 35.64 17.06
CA GLU A 211 47.23 37.04 16.70
C GLU A 211 47.12 37.23 15.15
N GLN A 212 46.83 38.46 14.71
CA GLN A 212 47.16 39.18 13.44
C GLN A 212 46.98 38.57 12.00
N GLU A 213 45.87 38.96 11.37
CA GLU A 213 45.72 39.77 10.12
C GLU A 213 46.78 39.72 8.98
N TYR A 214 46.43 39.09 7.84
CA TYR A 214 46.69 39.58 6.46
C TYR A 214 45.83 38.79 5.44
N THR A 215 45.01 39.49 4.65
CA THR A 215 44.19 38.93 3.55
C THR A 215 45.02 38.75 2.26
N PRO A 216 44.67 37.78 1.40
CA PRO A 216 44.00 38.19 0.18
C PRO A 216 42.79 37.32 -0.19
N SER A 217 41.88 37.99 -0.89
CA SER A 217 40.61 37.53 -1.49
C SER A 217 40.62 36.11 -2.06
N TYR A 218 39.85 35.22 -1.42
CA TYR A 218 39.24 34.08 -2.08
C TYR A 218 37.78 34.43 -2.34
N GLU A 219 37.34 34.18 -3.58
CA GLU A 219 35.95 34.31 -3.99
C GLU A 219 35.08 33.48 -3.04
N GLU A 220 34.22 34.18 -2.32
CA GLU A 220 33.21 33.62 -1.44
C GLU A 220 32.12 33.00 -2.33
N TYR A 221 32.29 31.72 -2.69
CA TYR A 221 31.17 30.89 -3.09
C TYR A 221 30.33 30.63 -1.84
N THR A 222 29.49 31.60 -1.49
CA THR A 222 28.29 31.35 -0.69
C THR A 222 27.42 30.38 -1.48
N HIS A 223 27.62 29.08 -1.27
CA HIS A 223 26.52 28.15 -1.44
C HIS A 223 25.46 28.60 -0.44
N GLU A 224 24.41 29.27 -0.95
CA GLU A 224 23.15 29.44 -0.23
C GLU A 224 22.66 28.03 0.14
N VAL A 225 22.96 27.59 1.36
CA VAL A 225 22.49 26.31 1.89
C VAL A 225 21.03 26.50 2.27
N LEU A 226 20.14 25.96 1.43
CA LEU A 226 18.70 26.06 1.53
C LEU A 226 18.19 25.45 2.87
N PRO A 227 17.51 26.20 3.74
CA PRO A 227 16.97 25.71 5.02
C PRO A 227 15.71 24.83 4.89
N ASP A 228 15.35 24.39 3.69
CA ASP A 228 14.02 23.85 3.36
C ASP A 228 13.85 22.32 3.50
N GLN A 229 14.90 21.55 3.84
CA GLN A 229 14.82 20.07 3.76
C GLN A 229 13.94 19.41 4.84
N CYS A 230 13.59 20.10 5.92
CA CYS A 230 12.75 19.58 7.01
C CYS A 230 11.44 20.35 7.21
N VAL A 231 11.03 21.11 6.22
CA VAL A 231 9.76 21.84 6.26
C VAL A 231 8.69 20.99 5.57
N PRO A 232 7.57 20.68 6.23
CA PRO A 232 6.49 19.94 5.58
C PRO A 232 5.84 20.82 4.51
N HIS A 233 5.82 20.33 3.27
CA HIS A 233 5.11 21.00 2.19
C HIS A 233 3.62 20.66 2.25
N LEU A 234 2.79 21.69 2.38
CA LEU A 234 1.33 21.54 2.42
C LEU A 234 0.75 21.25 1.02
N PHE A 235 1.37 21.82 -0.01
CA PHE A 235 0.96 21.68 -1.41
C PHE A 235 2.19 21.59 -2.31
N THR A 236 2.27 20.53 -3.12
CA THR A 236 3.35 20.31 -4.08
C THR A 236 2.76 19.73 -5.34
N VAL A 237 3.10 20.32 -6.49
CA VAL A 237 2.74 19.80 -7.80
C VAL A 237 4.00 19.77 -8.65
N ASN A 238 4.46 18.55 -8.94
CA ASN A 238 5.62 18.30 -9.78
C ASN A 238 5.26 17.25 -10.86
N SER A 239 6.20 16.93 -11.74
CA SER A 239 5.99 15.86 -12.74
C SER A 239 5.78 14.48 -12.11
N GLN A 240 6.21 14.28 -10.86
CA GLN A 240 6.04 13.03 -10.13
C GLN A 240 4.65 12.87 -9.51
N THR A 241 3.92 13.96 -9.29
CA THR A 241 2.53 13.96 -8.81
C THR A 241 1.61 13.11 -9.71
N ALA A 242 1.90 13.01 -11.01
CA ALA A 242 1.14 12.14 -11.92
C ALA A 242 1.22 10.65 -11.55
N TYR A 243 2.35 10.19 -10.96
CA TYR A 243 2.50 8.79 -10.51
C TYR A 243 1.79 8.52 -9.19
N THR A 244 1.47 9.54 -8.38
CA THR A 244 0.82 9.33 -7.08
C THR A 244 -0.65 8.94 -7.23
N ILE A 245 -1.32 9.40 -8.28
CA ILE A 245 -2.71 9.07 -8.59
C ILE A 245 -2.92 7.54 -8.73
N PRO A 246 -2.18 6.82 -9.61
CA PRO A 246 -2.33 5.38 -9.71
C PRO A 246 -1.89 4.64 -8.43
N ILE A 247 -0.91 5.14 -7.67
CA ILE A 247 -0.51 4.54 -6.38
C ILE A 247 -1.69 4.59 -5.38
N MET A 248 -2.32 5.75 -5.23
CA MET A 248 -3.47 5.92 -4.36
C MET A 248 -4.68 5.13 -4.84
N ALA A 249 -4.94 5.12 -6.15
CA ALA A 249 -6.01 4.34 -6.74
C ALA A 249 -5.82 2.84 -6.44
N PHE A 250 -4.64 2.30 -6.74
CA PHE A 250 -4.28 0.89 -6.50
C PHE A 250 -4.44 0.50 -5.02
N SER A 251 -4.09 1.40 -4.10
CA SER A 251 -4.18 1.16 -2.65
C SER A 251 -5.61 0.93 -2.14
N PHE A 252 -6.64 1.32 -2.87
CA PHE A 252 -8.05 1.08 -2.53
C PHE A 252 -8.78 0.13 -3.49
N VAL A 253 -8.08 -0.48 -4.45
CA VAL A 253 -8.71 -1.48 -5.33
C VAL A 253 -8.97 -2.77 -4.56
N CYS A 254 -10.22 -2.95 -4.11
CA CYS A 254 -10.67 -4.18 -3.42
C CYS A 254 -11.94 -4.80 -4.02
N HIS A 255 -12.53 -4.15 -5.04
CA HIS A 255 -13.82 -4.50 -5.63
C HIS A 255 -13.97 -5.97 -6.07
N PRO A 256 -12.97 -6.61 -6.70
CA PRO A 256 -13.07 -8.02 -7.10
C PRO A 256 -13.27 -8.97 -5.90
N GLU A 257 -12.70 -8.64 -4.74
CA GLU A 257 -12.74 -9.46 -3.52
C GLU A 257 -14.04 -9.31 -2.72
N VAL A 258 -14.80 -8.23 -2.97
CA VAL A 258 -16.06 -7.97 -2.26
C VAL A 258 -17.08 -9.08 -2.48
N LEU A 259 -17.25 -9.57 -3.72
CA LEU A 259 -18.28 -10.58 -4.01
C LEU A 259 -17.94 -11.97 -3.41
N PRO A 260 -16.71 -12.49 -3.52
CA PRO A 260 -16.28 -13.70 -2.80
C PRO A 260 -16.45 -13.59 -1.28
N ILE A 261 -15.97 -12.50 -0.66
CA ILE A 261 -16.13 -12.28 0.79
C ILE A 261 -17.62 -12.23 1.16
N TYR A 262 -18.44 -11.60 0.32
CA TYR A 262 -19.88 -11.55 0.54
C TYR A 262 -20.49 -12.95 0.57
N THR A 263 -20.07 -13.87 -0.33
CA THR A 263 -20.59 -15.24 -0.37
C THR A 263 -20.22 -16.09 0.85
N GLU A 264 -19.09 -15.79 1.50
CA GLU A 264 -18.65 -16.53 2.70
C GLU A 264 -19.20 -15.98 4.02
N LEU A 265 -19.87 -14.83 4.00
CA LEU A 265 -20.42 -14.19 5.19
C LEU A 265 -21.60 -15.00 5.78
N LYS A 266 -21.55 -15.28 7.09
CA LYS A 266 -22.52 -16.12 7.81
C LYS A 266 -23.97 -15.66 7.73
N ASN A 267 -24.21 -14.35 7.72
CA ASN A 267 -25.53 -13.75 7.55
C ASN A 267 -25.47 -12.75 6.38
N PRO A 268 -25.53 -13.22 5.13
CA PRO A 268 -25.26 -12.37 3.98
C PRO A 268 -26.47 -11.49 3.66
N SER A 269 -26.30 -10.17 3.80
CA SER A 269 -27.22 -9.17 3.28
C SER A 269 -26.44 -8.03 2.61
N LYS A 270 -27.08 -7.31 1.69
CA LYS A 270 -26.45 -6.14 1.04
C LYS A 270 -26.02 -5.10 2.07
N LYS A 271 -26.85 -4.88 3.10
CA LYS A 271 -26.56 -3.95 4.19
C LYS A 271 -25.36 -4.42 5.02
N SER A 272 -25.29 -5.70 5.37
CA SER A 272 -24.17 -6.22 6.17
C SER A 272 -22.87 -6.15 5.39
N MET A 273 -22.85 -6.51 4.10
CA MET A 273 -21.64 -6.40 3.28
C MET A 273 -21.21 -4.95 3.02
N GLN A 274 -22.17 -4.03 2.87
CA GLN A 274 -21.87 -2.60 2.77
C GLN A 274 -21.23 -2.09 4.08
N HIS A 275 -21.73 -2.50 5.24
CA HIS A 275 -21.10 -2.15 6.53
C HIS A 275 -19.70 -2.74 6.66
N VAL A 276 -19.49 -4.01 6.28
CA VAL A 276 -18.14 -4.62 6.24
C VAL A 276 -17.20 -3.76 5.38
N SER A 277 -17.67 -3.34 4.20
CA SER A 277 -16.89 -2.52 3.27
C SER A 277 -16.58 -1.13 3.81
N ASN A 278 -17.58 -0.44 4.36
CA ASN A 278 -17.40 0.91 4.92
C ASN A 278 -16.43 0.90 6.12
N ILE A 279 -16.54 -0.09 7.01
CA ILE A 279 -15.64 -0.23 8.16
C ILE A 279 -14.22 -0.54 7.68
N SER A 280 -14.06 -1.45 6.72
CA SER A 280 -12.74 -1.82 6.18
C SER A 280 -12.06 -0.63 5.50
N ILE A 281 -12.78 0.10 4.65
CA ILE A 281 -12.25 1.31 3.98
C ILE A 281 -11.90 2.39 4.99
N LEU A 282 -12.75 2.66 5.99
CA LEU A 282 -12.49 3.67 7.01
C LEU A 282 -11.24 3.30 7.84
N PHE A 283 -11.15 2.04 8.26
CA PHE A 283 -10.00 1.53 9.01
C PHE A 283 -8.71 1.70 8.20
N MET A 284 -8.71 1.26 6.94
CA MET A 284 -7.53 1.37 6.07
C MET A 284 -7.19 2.83 5.71
N TYR A 285 -8.19 3.70 5.51
CA TYR A 285 -7.99 5.12 5.30
C TYR A 285 -7.20 5.76 6.46
N ILE A 286 -7.58 5.46 7.71
CA ILE A 286 -6.88 5.96 8.90
C ILE A 286 -5.44 5.44 8.93
N MET A 287 -5.24 4.13 8.70
CA MET A 287 -3.90 3.54 8.69
C MET A 287 -3.01 4.15 7.59
N TYR A 288 -3.56 4.33 6.40
CA TYR A 288 -2.88 4.91 5.24
C TYR A 288 -2.49 6.35 5.46
N PHE A 289 -3.39 7.15 6.02
CA PHE A 289 -3.11 8.55 6.34
C PHE A 289 -1.96 8.66 7.35
N PHE A 290 -2.01 7.91 8.45
CA PHE A 290 -0.97 7.98 9.47
C PHE A 290 0.37 7.39 9.01
N ALA A 291 0.37 6.26 8.30
CA ALA A 291 1.60 5.71 7.74
C ALA A 291 2.26 6.68 6.74
N ALA A 292 1.46 7.33 5.88
CA ALA A 292 1.97 8.32 4.94
C ALA A 292 2.46 9.58 5.66
N LEU A 293 1.71 10.08 6.65
CA LEU A 293 2.07 11.29 7.39
C LEU A 293 3.35 11.11 8.19
N PHE A 294 3.42 10.08 9.03
CA PHE A 294 4.60 9.86 9.86
C PHE A 294 5.79 9.35 9.04
N GLY A 295 5.55 8.58 7.97
CA GLY A 295 6.59 8.21 7.03
C GLY A 295 7.18 9.44 6.31
N TYR A 296 6.32 10.31 5.78
CA TYR A 296 6.73 11.57 5.15
C TYR A 296 7.48 12.49 6.13
N LEU A 297 6.95 12.70 7.33
CA LEU A 297 7.57 13.56 8.33
C LEU A 297 8.89 12.98 8.89
N THR A 298 9.18 11.69 8.69
CA THR A 298 10.45 11.11 9.13
C THR A 298 11.57 11.42 8.14
N PHE A 299 11.29 11.43 6.83
CA PHE A 299 12.31 11.52 5.77
C PHE A 299 12.20 12.77 4.89
N TYR A 300 11.11 13.54 4.99
CA TYR A 300 10.85 14.77 4.25
C TYR A 300 11.19 14.68 2.74
N GLY A 301 12.21 15.41 2.28
CA GLY A 301 12.62 15.48 0.88
C GLY A 301 13.19 14.16 0.33
N GLU A 302 13.73 13.29 1.17
CA GLU A 302 14.29 11.99 0.76
C GLU A 302 13.21 11.05 0.19
N CYS A 303 11.95 11.25 0.57
CA CYS A 303 10.80 10.52 0.01
C CYS A 303 10.44 10.92 -1.43
N GLN A 304 11.04 11.98 -2.01
CA GLN A 304 10.67 12.44 -3.36
C GLN A 304 11.32 11.62 -4.47
N SER A 305 12.42 10.92 -4.17
CA SER A 305 13.14 10.12 -5.16
C SER A 305 12.41 8.81 -5.48
N LYS A 306 12.30 8.48 -6.78
CA LYS A 306 11.70 7.22 -7.26
C LYS A 306 12.40 5.98 -6.69
N THR A 307 13.68 6.10 -6.40
CA THR A 307 14.50 5.02 -5.84
C THR A 307 14.13 4.69 -4.39
N HIS A 308 13.48 5.63 -3.70
CA HIS A 308 13.05 5.54 -2.30
C HIS A 308 11.54 5.39 -2.18
N PHE A 309 10.95 4.58 -3.06
CA PHE A 309 9.51 4.35 -3.10
C PHE A 309 8.98 3.59 -1.87
N SER A 310 9.80 2.73 -1.24
CA SER A 310 9.39 1.94 -0.07
C SER A 310 9.81 2.60 1.24
N LEU A 311 8.85 2.74 2.16
CA LEU A 311 9.11 3.27 3.50
C LEU A 311 10.11 2.41 4.29
N LEU A 312 10.13 1.09 4.10
CA LEU A 312 11.06 0.19 4.79
C LEU A 312 12.50 0.38 4.31
N LEU A 313 12.71 0.53 3.00
CA LEU A 313 14.01 0.87 2.43
C LEU A 313 14.53 2.20 2.99
N LEU A 314 13.67 3.20 3.13
CA LEU A 314 14.04 4.49 3.72
C LEU A 314 14.55 4.35 5.17
N PHE A 315 13.85 3.58 6.00
CA PHE A 315 14.31 3.29 7.37
C PHE A 315 15.66 2.55 7.40
N SER A 316 15.86 1.59 6.50
CA SER A 316 17.12 0.84 6.43
C SER A 316 18.29 1.72 5.99
N LEU A 317 18.09 2.67 5.08
CA LEU A 317 19.13 3.57 4.59
C LEU A 317 19.52 4.62 5.64
N HIS A 318 18.56 5.16 6.38
CA HIS A 318 18.83 6.19 7.39
C HIS A 318 19.58 5.66 8.62
N HIS A 319 19.51 4.37 8.94
CA HIS A 319 20.31 3.78 10.03
C HIS A 319 21.80 3.64 9.66
N LYS A 320 22.18 3.91 8.40
CA LYS A 320 23.57 3.90 7.94
C LYS A 320 24.04 5.31 7.59
N PRO A 321 24.80 6.00 8.47
CA PRO A 321 25.51 7.19 8.04
C PRO A 321 26.59 6.78 7.04
N GLY A 322 26.35 6.99 5.73
CA GLY A 322 27.40 6.98 4.70
C GLY A 322 27.32 5.95 3.56
N SER A 323 26.19 5.30 3.27
CA SER A 323 26.09 4.40 2.10
C SER A 323 25.28 4.99 0.94
N VAL A 324 26.03 5.44 -0.07
CA VAL A 324 25.75 5.66 -1.52
C VAL A 324 24.32 5.39 -2.03
N GLN A 325 23.80 6.40 -2.77
CA GLN A 325 22.57 6.38 -3.58
C GLN A 325 22.43 5.09 -4.42
N PRO A 326 21.23 4.50 -4.55
CA PRO A 326 20.99 3.39 -5.47
C PRO A 326 20.83 3.93 -6.89
N GLY A 327 21.95 4.33 -7.49
CA GLY A 327 22.05 4.82 -8.88
C GLY A 327 22.76 3.85 -9.82
N ALA A 328 22.91 2.58 -9.43
CA ALA A 328 23.61 1.57 -10.25
C ALA A 328 22.86 0.24 -10.20
N LEU A 329 21.78 0.13 -10.96
CA LEU A 329 21.20 -1.13 -11.45
C LEU A 329 20.22 -0.79 -12.57
N GLU A 330 20.80 -0.44 -13.72
CA GLU A 330 20.26 -0.89 -15.01
C GLU A 330 20.45 -2.40 -15.14
#